data_AF-A0A955UER9-F1
#
_entry.id   AF-A0A955UER9-F1
#
_cell.length_a   1.000
_cell.length_b   1.000
_cell.length_c   1.000
_cell.angle_alpha   90.00
_cell.angle_beta   90.00
_cell.angle_gamma   90.00
#
_symmetry.space_group_name_H-M   'P 1'
#
loop_
_entity.id
_entity.type
_entity.pdbx_description
1 polymer ?
#
loop_
_entity_poly.entity_id
_entity_poly.type
_entity_poly.pdbx_seq_one_letter_code
_entity_poly.pdbx_strand_id
1 'polypeptide(L)' 'IRLVKLGEKVRNLRNHGLEEGVSTRLLIYAGTLMQQGVPPDRACDAAITRPITDDTDMQRSIQELVKAIF' A
#
# COMPACT_ATOMS: atom_id res chain seq x y z
N ILE A 1 -9.91 -9.34 2.93
CA ILE A 1 -8.67 -10.16 2.94
C ILE A 1 -7.56 -9.58 2.05
N ARG A 2 -7.85 -9.06 0.84
CA ARG A 2 -6.84 -8.46 -0.06
C ARG A 2 -5.94 -7.38 0.57
N LEU A 3 -6.52 -6.39 1.27
CA LEU A 3 -5.74 -5.34 1.97
C LEU A 3 -4.82 -5.89 3.07
N VAL A 4 -5.23 -6.95 3.77
CA VAL A 4 -4.38 -7.61 4.79
C VAL A 4 -3.17 -8.23 4.12
N LYS A 5 -3.37 -8.97 3.02
CA LYS A 5 -2.30 -9.57 2.21
C LYS A 5 -1.34 -8.52 1.65
N LEU A 6 -1.86 -7.38 1.18
CA LEU A 6 -1.03 -6.25 0.77
C LEU A 6 -0.20 -5.74 1.95
N GLY A 7 -0.84 -5.55 3.11
CA GLY A 7 -0.17 -5.12 4.34
C GLY A 7 1.00 -6.00 4.75
N GLU A 8 0.82 -7.33 4.69
CA GLU A 8 1.88 -8.30 4.97
C GLU A 8 3.05 -8.15 4.00
N LYS A 9 2.78 -8.07 2.68
CA LYS A 9 3.84 -7.94 1.68
C LYS A 9 4.60 -6.62 1.79
N VAL A 10 3.91 -5.51 2.00
CA VAL A 10 4.55 -4.19 2.17
C VAL A 10 5.41 -4.15 3.43
N ARG A 11 4.97 -4.78 4.53
CA ARG A 11 5.79 -4.87 5.76
C ARG A 11 7.09 -5.66 5.56
N ASN A 12 7.09 -6.66 4.68
CA ASN A 12 8.31 -7.41 4.35
C ASN A 12 9.35 -6.56 3.58
N LEU A 13 8.94 -5.43 2.99
CA LEU A 13 9.86 -4.48 2.35
C LEU A 13 10.68 -3.67 3.36
N ARG A 14 10.37 -3.71 4.67
CA ARG A 14 11.22 -3.09 5.71
C ARG A 14 12.66 -3.58 5.67
N ASN A 15 12.86 -4.85 5.34
CA ASN A 15 14.20 -5.43 5.23
C ASN A 15 14.92 -5.04 3.93
N HIS A 16 14.28 -4.24 3.07
CA HIS A 16 14.72 -3.90 1.72
C HIS A 16 14.71 -2.38 1.46
N GLY A 17 14.85 -1.55 2.50
CA GLY A 17 14.98 -0.09 2.36
C GLY A 17 13.75 0.74 2.74
N LEU A 18 12.67 0.12 3.20
CA LEU A 18 11.53 0.84 3.77
C LEU A 18 11.76 1.12 5.27
N GLU A 19 11.79 2.37 5.70
CA GLU A 19 12.00 2.72 7.11
C GLU A 19 10.87 2.18 8.01
N GLU A 20 9.61 2.36 7.57
CA GLU A 20 8.42 1.91 8.28
C GLU A 20 7.47 1.13 7.36
N GLY A 21 6.94 0.01 7.86
CA GLY A 21 5.94 -0.77 7.15
C GLY A 21 4.55 -0.14 7.24
N VAL A 22 3.65 -0.50 6.31
CA VAL A 22 2.28 0.02 6.32
C VAL A 22 1.54 -0.29 7.63
N SER A 23 1.03 0.76 8.27
CA SER A 23 0.24 0.66 9.50
C SER A 23 -1.19 0.20 9.22
N THR A 24 -1.87 -0.37 10.22
CA THR A 24 -3.28 -0.77 10.10
C THR A 24 -4.18 0.42 9.76
N ARG A 25 -3.86 1.63 10.23
CA ARG A 25 -4.60 2.86 9.93
C ARG A 25 -4.58 3.19 8.44
N LEU A 26 -3.44 3.02 7.76
CA LEU A 26 -3.33 3.24 6.32
C LEU A 26 -4.13 2.20 5.52
N LEU A 27 -4.15 0.94 5.97
CA LEU A 27 -4.99 -0.09 5.37
C LEU A 27 -6.48 0.23 5.51
N ILE A 28 -6.90 0.78 6.65
CA ILE A 28 -8.28 1.23 6.87
C ILE A 28 -8.62 2.36 5.88
N TYR A 29 -7.75 3.37 5.74
CA TYR A 29 -7.98 4.48 4.81
C TYR A 29 -8.09 4.02 3.34
N ALA A 30 -7.23 3.10 2.90
CA ALA A 30 -7.35 2.49 1.58
C ALA A 30 -8.71 1.79 1.42
N GLY A 31 -9.14 1.03 2.43
CA GLY A 31 -10.46 0.39 2.45
C GLY A 31 -11.63 1.38 2.42
N THR A 32 -11.53 2.50 3.15
CA THR A 32 -12.54 3.56 3.15
C THR A 32 -12.68 4.21 1.77
N LEU A 33 -11.56 4.52 1.10
CA LEU A 33 -11.58 5.04 -0.28
C LEU A 33 -12.20 4.04 -1.25
N MET A 34 -11.85 2.75 -1.14
CA MET A 34 -12.44 1.70 -1.97
C MET A 34 -13.96 1.57 -1.75
N GLN A 35 -14.45 1.70 -0.51
CA GLN A 35 -15.89 1.71 -0.21
C GLN A 35 -16.61 2.91 -0.83
N GLN A 36 -15.91 4.03 -1.02
CA GLN A 36 -16.43 5.23 -1.70
C GLN A 36 -16.34 5.15 -3.23
N GLY A 37 -15.91 4.02 -3.80
CA GLY A 37 -15.82 3.81 -5.24
C GLY A 37 -14.48 4.21 -5.86
N VAL A 38 -13.48 4.58 -5.06
CA VAL A 38 -12.12 4.82 -5.58
C VAL A 38 -11.50 3.47 -5.97
N PRO A 39 -10.95 3.32 -7.19
CA PRO A 39 -10.41 2.05 -7.63
C PRO A 39 -9.17 1.66 -6.78
N PRO A 40 -8.87 0.35 -6.63
CA PRO A 40 -7.89 -0.11 -5.64
C PRO A 40 -6.47 0.42 -5.86
N ASP A 41 -6.07 0.63 -7.11
CA ASP A 41 -4.80 1.23 -7.50
C ASP A 41 -4.66 2.66 -6.94
N ARG A 42 -5.65 3.51 -7.17
CA ARG A 42 -5.69 4.90 -6.70
C ARG A 42 -5.82 4.98 -5.18
N ALA A 43 -6.66 4.11 -4.59
CA ALA A 43 -6.86 4.07 -3.15
C ALA A 43 -5.56 3.68 -2.42
N CYS A 44 -4.87 2.64 -2.89
CA CYS A 44 -3.59 2.23 -2.32
C CYS A 44 -2.47 3.24 -2.60
N ASP A 45 -2.45 3.89 -3.77
CA ASP A 45 -1.46 4.95 -4.07
C ASP A 45 -1.56 6.10 -3.05
N ALA A 46 -2.78 6.63 -2.87
CA ALA A 46 -3.03 7.77 -2.01
C ALA A 46 -2.89 7.45 -0.51
N ALA A 47 -3.38 6.28 -0.07
CA ALA A 47 -3.45 5.95 1.36
C ALA A 47 -2.28 5.09 1.87
N ILE A 48 -1.53 4.42 1.00
CA ILE A 48 -0.45 3.51 1.39
C ILE A 48 0.88 3.93 0.78
N THR A 49 0.96 4.06 -0.54
CA THR A 49 2.24 4.21 -1.25
C THR A 49 2.90 5.56 -0.99
N ARG A 50 2.20 6.67 -1.24
CA ARG A 50 2.74 8.03 -1.02
C ARG A 50 3.03 8.34 0.46
N PRO A 51 2.20 7.92 1.44
CA PRO A 51 2.45 8.24 2.84
C PRO A 51 3.65 7.52 3.48
N ILE A 52 4.16 6.43 2.90
CA ILE A 52 5.21 5.62 3.53
C ILE A 52 6.60 5.85 2.94
N THR A 53 6.72 6.45 1.76
CA THR A 53 8.01 6.71 1.12
C THR A 53 7.91 7.71 -0.03
N ASP A 54 8.93 8.55 -0.17
CA ASP A 54 9.15 9.43 -1.32
C ASP A 54 10.08 8.81 -2.39
N ASP A 55 10.66 7.63 -2.10
CA ASP A 55 11.54 6.92 -3.04
C ASP A 55 10.72 6.33 -4.20
N THR A 56 11.03 6.75 -5.43
CA THR A 56 10.26 6.37 -6.61
C THR A 56 10.34 4.87 -6.93
N ASP A 57 11.44 4.20 -6.62
CA ASP A 57 11.61 2.77 -6.90
C ASP A 57 10.87 1.91 -5.86
N MET A 58 10.83 2.36 -4.60
CA MET A 58 9.99 1.77 -3.57
C MET A 58 8.51 1.97 -3.90
N GLN A 59 8.11 3.15 -4.34
CA GLN A 59 6.73 3.42 -4.77
C GLN A 59 6.32 2.48 -5.92
N ARG A 60 7.17 2.31 -6.94
CA ARG A 60 6.94 1.35 -8.03
C ARG A 60 6.77 -0.07 -7.50
N SER A 61 7.67 -0.50 -6.61
CA SER A 61 7.62 -1.84 -6.02
C SER A 61 6.31 -2.10 -5.28
N ILE A 62 5.83 -1.12 -4.50
CA ILE A 62 4.54 -1.19 -3.81
C ILE A 62 3.37 -1.21 -4.81
N GLN A 63 3.42 -0.39 -5.87
CA GLN A 63 2.37 -0.38 -6.90
C GLN A 63 2.26 -1.71 -7.64
N GLU A 64 3.38 -2.39 -7.93
CA GLU A 64 3.35 -3.73 -8.52
C GLU A 64 2.74 -4.77 -7.57
N LEU A 65 2.99 -4.65 -6.26
CA LEU A 65 2.30 -5.48 -5.26
C LEU A 65 0.78 -5.23 -5.25
N VAL A 66 0.34 -3.98 -5.40
CA VAL A 66 -1.08 -3.63 -5.48
C VAL A 66 -1.71 -4.28 -6.72
N LYS A 67 -1.10 -4.10 -7.91
CA LYS A 67 -1.58 -4.70 -9.16
C LYS A 67 -1.64 -6.23 -9.11
N ALA A 68 -0.71 -6.88 -8.40
CA ALA A 68 -0.70 -8.33 -8.27
C ALA A 68 -1.78 -8.88 -7.32
N ILE A 69 -2.37 -8.04 -6.45
CA ILE A 69 -3.32 -8.47 -5.41
C ILE A 69 -4.77 -8.13 -5.78
N PHE A 70 -5.00 -7.06 -6.52
CA PHE A 70 -6.33 -6.52 -6.84
C PHE A 70 -6.73 -6.79 -8.27
#